data_AF-A0A2M7M1Y9-F1
#
_entry.id   AF-A0A2M7M1Y9-F1
#
_cell.length_a   1.000
_cell.length_b   1.000
_cell.length_c   1.000
_cell.angle_alpha   90.00
_cell.angle_beta   90.00
_cell.angle_gamma   90.00
#
_symmetry.space_group_name_H-M   'P 1'
#
loop_
_entity.id
_entity.type
_entity.pdbx_description
1 polymer ?
#
loop_
_entity_poly.entity_id
_entity_poly.type
_entity_poly.pdbx_seq_one_letter_code
_entity_poly.pdbx_strand_id
1 'polypeptide(L)' 'KEEKQLLYDPKKLQALGNLVKDHILLRKDNVVFTPHIAFYSQEALERILETTMQNIINFLSGKPQNILC' A
#
# COMPACT_ATOMS: atom_id res chain seq x y z
N LYS A 1 -11.27 37.58 -6.16
CA LYS A 1 -11.00 37.76 -4.71
C LYS A 1 -11.43 36.54 -3.87
N GLU A 2 -12.24 35.63 -4.40
CA GLU A 2 -12.73 34.43 -3.70
C GLU A 2 -11.83 33.19 -3.85
N GLU A 3 -11.07 33.06 -4.94
CA GLU A 3 -10.17 31.91 -5.19
C GLU A 3 -9.02 31.80 -4.17
N LYS A 4 -8.52 32.94 -3.68
CA LYS A 4 -7.42 32.96 -2.69
C LYS A 4 -7.85 32.42 -1.32
N GLN A 5 -9.12 32.47 -0.97
CA GLN A 5 -9.62 32.03 0.34
C GLN A 5 -9.84 30.51 0.39
N LEU A 6 -10.09 29.87 -0.75
CA LEU A 6 -10.20 28.41 -0.90
C LEU A 6 -8.87 27.67 -0.71
N LEU A 7 -7.75 28.37 -0.90
CA LEU A 7 -6.38 27.83 -0.76
C LEU A 7 -5.89 27.73 0.69
N TYR A 8 -6.57 28.36 1.65
CA TYR A 8 -6.16 28.38 3.07
C TYR A 8 -6.95 27.42 3.98
N ASP A 9 -7.70 26.48 3.40
CA ASP A 9 -8.22 25.36 4.18
C ASP A 9 -7.06 24.38 4.46
N PRO A 10 -6.64 24.20 5.73
CA PRO A 10 -5.52 23.35 6.08
C PRO A 10 -5.70 21.89 5.60
N LYS A 11 -6.94 21.39 5.48
CA LYS A 11 -7.21 20.05 4.94
C LYS A 11 -6.94 19.97 3.44
N LYS A 12 -7.26 21.02 2.68
CA LYS A 12 -6.97 21.10 1.24
C LYS A 12 -5.48 21.29 0.96
N LEU A 13 -4.79 22.06 1.79
CA LEU A 13 -3.32 22.20 1.75
C LEU A 13 -2.62 20.87 1.98
N GLN A 14 -3.08 20.06 2.94
CA GLN A 14 -2.54 18.72 3.18
C GLN A 14 -2.81 17.78 2.00
N ALA A 15 -4.04 17.75 1.48
CA ALA A 15 -4.40 16.92 0.33
C ALA A 15 -3.61 17.31 -0.93
N LEU A 16 -3.44 18.61 -1.17
CA LEU A 16 -2.61 19.12 -2.26
C LEU A 16 -1.13 18.76 -2.06
N GLY A 17 -0.63 18.86 -0.82
CA GLY A 17 0.74 18.44 -0.49
C GLY A 17 0.99 16.95 -0.75
N ASN A 18 0.02 16.09 -0.46
CA ASN A 18 0.11 14.66 -0.76
C ASN A 18 0.08 14.40 -2.27
N LEU A 19 -0.86 15.04 -2.99
CA LEU A 19 -0.96 14.91 -4.45
C LEU A 19 0.33 15.37 -5.16
N VAL A 20 0.95 16.46 -4.69
CA VAL A 20 2.25 16.92 -5.20
C VAL A 20 3.36 15.90 -4.91
N LYS A 21 3.41 15.31 -3.71
CA LYS A 21 4.39 14.26 -3.37
C LYS A 21 4.24 13.03 -4.26
N ASP A 22 3.01 12.58 -4.48
CA ASP A 22 2.71 11.44 -5.35
C ASP A 22 3.12 11.74 -6.80
N HIS A 23 2.88 12.96 -7.28
CA HIS A 23 3.30 13.40 -8.61
C HIS A 23 4.83 13.51 -8.80
N ILE A 24 5.60 13.82 -7.75
CA ILE A 24 7.07 13.92 -7.85
C ILE A 24 7.68 12.56 -8.21
N LEU A 25 7.17 11.48 -7.61
CA LEU A 25 7.62 10.13 -7.92
C LEU A 25 7.20 9.72 -9.33
N LEU A 26 5.93 9.95 -9.69
CA LEU A 26 5.36 9.57 -11.00
C LEU A 26 6.03 10.26 -12.21
N ARG A 27 6.76 11.36 -12.00
CA ARG A 27 7.43 12.14 -13.06
C ARG A 27 8.93 11.85 -13.20
N LYS A 28 9.49 10.91 -12.44
CA LYS A 28 10.91 10.55 -12.55
C LYS A 28 11.15 9.59 -13.70
N ASP A 29 11.97 10.00 -14.67
CA ASP A 29 12.31 9.20 -15.86
C ASP A 29 13.03 7.88 -15.54
N ASN A 30 13.60 7.76 -14.34
CA ASN A 30 14.33 6.57 -13.88
C ASN A 30 13.54 5.70 -12.90
N VAL A 31 12.22 5.85 -12.83
CA VAL A 31 11.36 5.07 -11.92
C VAL A 31 10.24 4.39 -12.70
N VAL A 32 10.08 3.08 -12.46
CA VAL A 32 8.96 2.28 -13.00
C VAL A 32 7.94 2.04 -11.90
N PHE A 33 6.69 2.38 -12.16
CA PHE A 33 5.56 2.17 -11.26
C PHE A 33 4.69 1.03 -11.75
N THR A 34 4.27 0.18 -10.82
CA THR A 34 3.29 -0.87 -11.08
C THR A 34 2.16 -0.77 -10.05
N PRO A 35 0.89 -0.93 -10.47
CA PRO A 35 -0.25 -0.80 -9.56
C PRO A 35 -0.34 -2.02 -8.64
N HIS A 36 0.30 -2.01 -7.47
CA HIS A 36 0.28 -3.06 -6.44
C HIS A 36 0.18 -4.52 -6.97
N ILE A 37 0.90 -4.83 -8.06
CA ILE A 37 0.88 -6.12 -8.75
C ILE A 37 2.20 -6.87 -8.60
N ALA A 38 3.09 -6.40 -7.71
CA ALA A 38 4.39 -7.02 -7.48
C ALA A 38 4.28 -8.51 -7.08
N PHE A 39 3.15 -8.91 -6.50
CA PHE A 39 2.86 -10.30 -6.10
C PHE A 39 1.79 -10.98 -6.98
N TYR A 40 1.49 -10.43 -8.16
CA TYR A 40 0.52 -11.03 -9.09
C TYR A 40 1.17 -12.08 -10.01
N SER A 41 1.86 -13.04 -9.39
CA SER A 41 2.35 -14.24 -10.07
C SER A 41 1.63 -15.47 -9.52
N GLN A 42 1.54 -16.53 -10.33
CA GLN A 42 0.92 -17.78 -9.89
C GLN A 42 1.66 -18.36 -8.68
N GLU A 43 3.00 -18.33 -8.70
CA GLU A 43 3.84 -18.86 -7.63
C GLU A 43 3.70 -18.03 -6.34
N ALA A 44 3.55 -16.71 -6.44
CA ALA A 44 3.31 -15.85 -5.28
C ALA A 44 1.95 -16.16 -4.65
N LEU A 45 0.91 -16.34 -5.47
CA LEU A 45 -0.42 -16.73 -5.00
C LEU A 45 -0.37 -18.09 -4.29
N GLU A 46 0.27 -19.09 -4.88
CA GLU A 46 0.42 -20.43 -4.30
C GLU A 46 1.14 -20.38 -2.93
N ARG A 47 2.25 -19.63 -2.83
CA ARG A 47 2.96 -19.45 -1.55
C ARG A 47 2.12 -18.77 -0.47
N ILE A 48 1.33 -17.75 -0.84
CA ILE A 48 0.44 -17.04 0.09
C ILE A 48 -0.65 -17.99 0.59
N LEU A 49 -1.25 -18.78 -0.30
CA LEU A 49 -2.28 -19.76 0.06
C LEU A 49 -1.73 -20.84 1.00
N GLU A 50 -0.57 -21.40 0.68
CA GLU A 50 0.09 -22.40 1.51
C GLU A 50 0.41 -21.86 2.91
N THR A 51 1.01 -20.68 3.00
CA THR A 51 1.33 -20.03 4.28
C THR A 51 0.06 -19.75 5.10
N THR A 52 -1.02 -19.34 4.42
CA THR A 52 -2.32 -19.07 5.05
C THR A 52 -2.91 -20.35 5.64
N MET A 53 -2.91 -21.45 4.88
CA MET A 53 -3.38 -22.75 5.35
C MET A 53 -2.57 -23.23 6.55
N GLN A 54 -1.24 -23.14 6.49
CA GLN A 54 -0.36 -23.53 7.58
C GLN A 54 -0.62 -22.70 8.84
N ASN A 55 -0.82 -21.38 8.72
CA ASN A 55 -1.16 -20.52 9.85
C ASN A 55 -2.44 -20.98 10.54
N ILE A 56 -3.48 -21.36 9.77
CA ILE A 56 -4.75 -21.85 10.32
C ILE A 56 -4.54 -23.18 11.06
N ILE A 57 -3.85 -24.15 10.44
CA ILE A 57 -3.58 -25.47 11.06
C ILE A 57 -2.75 -25.31 12.34
N ASN A 58 -1.72 -24.47 12.30
CA ASN A 58 -0.83 -24.22 13.42
C ASN A 58 -1.53 -23.48 14.57
N PHE A 59 -2.44 -22.57 14.23
CA PHE A 59 -3.31 -21.93 15.23
C PHE A 59 -4.22 -22.96 15.93
N LEU A 60 -4.89 -23.82 15.17
CA LEU A 60 -5.79 -24.85 15.73
C LEU A 60 -5.04 -25.89 16.57
N SER A 61 -3.77 -26.17 16.27
CA SER A 61 -2.93 -27.08 17.05
C SER A 61 -2.24 -26.42 18.26
N GLY A 62 -2.56 -25.16 18.57
CA GLY A 62 -2.00 -24.43 19.71
C GLY A 62 -0.55 -23.99 19.52
N LYS A 63 -0.03 -24.00 18.29
CA LYS A 63 1.33 -23.59 17.92
C LYS A 63 1.30 -22.46 16.89
N PRO A 64 0.68 -21.30 17.17
CA PRO A 64 0.55 -20.22 16.20
C PRO A 64 1.91 -19.75 15.69
N GLN A 65 1.98 -19.39 14.41
CA GLN A 65 3.16 -18.85 13.74
C GLN A 65 2.80 -17.52 13.06
N ASN A 66 3.80 -16.76 12.59
CA ASN A 66 3.60 -15.45 11.94
C ASN A 66 2.78 -14.45 12.80
N ILE A 67 3.06 -14.40 14.11
CA ILE A 67 2.39 -13.52 15.06
C ILE A 67 2.89 -12.08 14.89
N LEU A 68 1.97 -11.12 14.93
CA LEU A 68 2.26 -9.69 14.87
C LEU A 68 2.23 -9.08 16.28
N CYS A 69 3.06 -8.06 16.52
CA CYS A 69 3.20 -7.37 17.80
C CYS A 69 2.24 -6.18 17.97
#